data_AF-A0A1B3XJW9-F1
#
_entry.id   AF-A0A1B3XJW9-F1
#
_cell.length_a   1.000
_cell.length_b   1.000
_cell.length_c   1.000
_cell.angle_alpha   90.00
_cell.angle_beta   90.00
_cell.angle_gamma   90.00
#
_symmetry.space_group_name_H-M   'P 1'
#
loop_
_entity.id
_entity.type
_entity.pdbx_description
1 polymer ?
#
loop_
_entity_poly.entity_id
_entity_poly.type
_entity_poly.pdbx_seq_one_letter_code
_entity_poly.pdbx_strand_id
1 'polypeptide(L)' 'MRWAAFFSTAFIVTVIILYEWPKIKRKPAKDKIALISLLLIGLLLSMFNLQEMAGPTSWIEALFRPLGEFMER' A
#
# COMPACT_ATOMS: atom_id res chain seq x y z
N MET A 1 -14.94 1.42 4.54
CA MET A 1 -13.84 0.45 4.73
C MET A 1 -14.25 -0.91 4.20
N ARG A 2 -13.60 -1.40 3.14
CA ARG A 2 -13.85 -2.74 2.61
C ARG A 2 -13.11 -3.77 3.46
N TRP A 3 -13.58 -4.01 4.68
CA TRP A 3 -12.99 -4.99 5.61
C TRP A 3 -12.78 -6.37 4.95
N ALA A 4 -13.70 -6.78 4.08
CA ALA A 4 -13.58 -7.99 3.28
C ALA A 4 -12.33 -8.03 2.38
N ALA A 5 -11.95 -6.90 1.76
CA ALA A 5 -10.76 -6.83 0.94
C ALA A 5 -9.49 -6.97 1.80
N PHE A 6 -9.46 -6.31 2.96
CA PHE A 6 -8.34 -6.43 3.90
C PHE A 6 -8.17 -7.87 4.41
N PHE A 7 -9.25 -8.52 4.85
CA PHE A 7 -9.19 -9.92 5.30
C PHE A 7 -8.77 -10.87 4.18
N SER A 8 -9.20 -10.64 2.95
CA SER A 8 -8.80 -11.44 1.79
C SER A 8 -7.31 -11.26 1.48
N THR A 9 -6.80 -10.02 1.49
CA THR A 9 -5.37 -9.75 1.31
C THR A 9 -4.53 -10.36 2.44
N ALA A 10 -4.97 -10.23 3.70
CA ALA A 10 -4.29 -10.80 4.85
C ALA A 10 -4.21 -12.33 4.76
N PHE A 11 -5.29 -12.98 4.35
CA PHE A 11 -5.32 -14.43 4.13
C PHE A 11 -4.32 -14.86 3.05
N ILE A 12 -4.27 -14.15 1.91
CA ILE A 12 -3.31 -14.41 0.83
C ILE A 12 -1.86 -14.24 1.35
N VAL A 13 -1.58 -13.17 2.09
CA VAL A 13 -0.26 -12.93 2.70
C VAL A 13 0.12 -14.07 3.65
N THR A 14 -0.79 -14.53 4.50
CA THR A 14 -0.55 -15.67 5.40
C THR A 14 -0.24 -16.96 4.61
N VAL A 15 -0.96 -17.24 3.53
CA VAL A 15 -0.71 -18.40 2.66
C VAL A 15 0.66 -18.31 1.99
N ILE A 16 1.03 -17.13 1.48
CA ILE A 16 2.36 -16.90 0.89
C ILE A 16 3.45 -17.16 1.93
N ILE A 17 3.33 -16.58 3.13
CA ILE A 17 4.29 -16.76 4.22
C ILE A 17 4.42 -18.25 4.55
N LEU A 18 3.31 -18.98 4.73
CA LEU A 18 3.33 -20.42 5.05
C LEU A 18 3.98 -21.26 3.95
N TYR A 19 3.74 -20.93 2.68
CA TYR A 19 4.31 -21.65 1.54
C TYR A 19 5.81 -21.36 1.36
N GLU A 20 6.22 -20.11 1.57
CA GLU A 20 7.62 -19.73 1.43
C GLU A 20 8.47 -20.00 2.66
N TRP A 21 7.90 -20.07 3.87
CA TRP A 21 8.62 -20.40 5.11
C TRP A 21 9.55 -21.63 5.00
N PRO A 22 9.10 -22.79 4.46
CA PRO A 22 9.96 -23.96 4.29
C PRO A 22 11.04 -23.76 3.20
N LYS A 23 10.73 -23.04 2.11
CA LYS A 23 11.69 -22.76 1.01
C LYS A 23 12.76 -21.75 1.42
N ILE A 24 12.38 -20.78 2.24
CA ILE A 24 13.22 -19.67 2.69
C ILE A 24 14.16 -20.08 3.83
N LYS A 25 13.86 -21.17 4.55
CA LYS A 25 14.75 -21.71 5.59
C LYS A 25 16.15 -22.09 5.07
N ARG A 26 16.29 -22.30 3.75
CA ARG A 26 17.56 -22.59 3.06
C ARG A 26 18.19 -21.38 2.33
N LYS A 27 17.50 -20.24 2.30
CA LYS A 27 17.92 -19.05 1.55
C LYS A 27 18.62 -18.00 2.44
N PRO A 28 19.50 -17.16 1.86
CA PRO A 28 20.17 -16.09 2.59
C PRO A 28 19.17 -15.11 3.21
N ALA A 29 19.54 -14.50 4.34
CA ALA A 29 18.67 -13.61 5.11
C ALA A 29 18.17 -12.38 4.33
N LYS A 30 18.87 -11.97 3.26
CA LYS A 30 18.47 -10.85 2.38
C LYS A 30 17.15 -11.15 1.64
N ASP A 31 16.96 -12.40 1.20
CA ASP A 31 15.74 -12.82 0.50
C ASP A 31 14.53 -12.88 1.44
N LYS A 32 14.76 -13.24 2.72
CA LYS A 32 13.73 -13.14 3.79
C LYS A 32 13.22 -11.73 3.92
N ILE A 33 14.14 -10.78 4.05
CA ILE A 33 13.81 -9.38 4.31
C ILE A 33 13.09 -8.78 3.11
N ALA A 34 13.51 -9.09 1.88
CA ALA A 34 12.86 -8.62 0.66
C ALA A 34 11.42 -9.15 0.53
N LEU A 35 11.18 -10.42 0.88
CA LEU A 35 9.83 -10.96 0.86
C LEU A 35 8.93 -10.30 1.91
N ILE A 36 9.43 -10.22 3.15
CA ILE A 36 8.68 -9.64 4.26
C ILE A 36 8.35 -8.17 3.97
N SER A 37 9.30 -7.39 3.43
CA SER A 37 9.06 -5.99 3.09
C SER A 37 8.03 -5.84 1.98
N LEU A 38 8.07 -6.68 0.94
CA LEU A 38 7.11 -6.65 -0.16
C LEU A 38 5.68 -6.98 0.33
N LEU A 39 5.55 -7.98 1.19
CA LEU A 39 4.27 -8.35 1.80
C LEU A 39 3.74 -7.25 2.73
N LEU A 40 4.60 -6.63 3.53
CA LEU A 40 4.23 -5.51 4.40
C LEU A 40 3.73 -4.31 3.58
N ILE A 41 4.42 -3.97 2.49
CA ILE A 41 4.02 -2.90 1.58
C ILE A 41 2.67 -3.21 0.94
N GLY A 42 2.45 -4.44 0.47
CA GLY A 42 1.17 -4.87 -0.09
C GLY A 42 0.01 -4.80 0.92
N LEU A 43 0.28 -5.18 2.17
CA LEU A 43 -0.71 -5.15 3.26
C LEU A 43 -1.04 -3.70 3.66
N LEU A 44 -0.03 -2.83 3.73
CA LEU A 44 -0.18 -1.38 3.92
C LEU A 44 -1.01 -0.77 2.78
N LEU A 45 -0.65 -1.04 1.52
CA LEU A 45 -1.36 -0.54 0.35
C LEU A 45 -2.82 -1.01 0.31
N SER A 46 -3.10 -2.24 0.76
CA SER A 46 -4.47 -2.77 0.84
C SER A 46 -5.36 -2.01 1.84
N MET A 47 -4.79 -1.26 2.79
CA MET A 47 -5.57 -0.39 3.68
C MET A 47 -5.96 0.94 3.03
N PHE A 48 -5.26 1.35 1.96
CA PHE A 48 -5.58 2.57 1.22
C PHE A 48 -6.61 2.29 0.13
N ASN A 49 -7.62 3.17 0.03
CA ASN A 49 -8.55 3.14 -1.10
C ASN A 49 -7.93 3.88 -2.29
N LEU A 50 -7.02 3.23 -3.00
CA LEU A 50 -6.27 3.82 -4.12
C LEU A 50 -7.17 4.41 -5.22
N GLN A 51 -8.39 3.88 -5.42
CA GLN A 51 -9.33 4.42 -6.41
C GLN A 51 -9.98 5.74 -5.98
N GLU A 52 -10.14 5.96 -4.67
CA GLU A 52 -10.74 7.19 -4.12
C GLU A 52 -9.69 8.17 -3.61
N MET A 53 -8.39 7.81 -3.67
CA MET A 53 -7.32 8.73 -3.33
C MET A 53 -7.29 9.88 -4.33
N ALA A 54 -7.38 11.09 -3.81
CA ALA A 54 -7.28 12.32 -4.57
C ALA A 54 -6.02 12.28 -5.44
N GLY A 55 -6.23 12.31 -6.76
CA GLY A 55 -5.14 12.19 -7.72
C GLY A 55 -4.20 13.39 -7.65
N PRO A 56 -3.01 13.33 -8.28
CA PRO A 56 -2.01 14.40 -8.21
C PRO A 56 -2.57 15.78 -8.62
N THR A 57 -3.56 15.80 -9.49
CA THR A 57 -4.31 16.99 -9.88
C THR A 57 -5.05 17.65 -8.72
N SER A 58 -5.66 16.88 -7.81
CA SER A 58 -6.33 17.41 -6.62
C SER A 58 -5.35 18.05 -5.63
N TRP A 59 -4.10 17.62 -5.63
CA TRP A 59 -3.05 18.20 -4.78
C TRP A 59 -2.57 19.52 -5.35
N ILE A 60 -2.40 19.59 -6.68
CA ILE A 60 -2.14 20.84 -7.39
C ILE A 60 -3.28 21.81 -7.12
N GLU A 61 -4.53 21.37 -7.26
CA GLU A 61 -5.70 22.19 -6.95
C GLU A 61 -5.68 22.68 -5.51
N ALA A 62 -5.44 21.82 -4.52
CA ALA A 62 -5.35 22.22 -3.11
C ALA A 62 -4.22 23.24 -2.84
N LEU A 63 -3.08 23.13 -3.54
CA LEU A 63 -1.94 24.01 -3.38
C LEU A 63 -2.17 25.39 -4.04
N PHE A 64 -2.81 25.42 -5.21
CA PHE A 64 -2.99 26.62 -6.02
C PHE A 64 -4.33 27.33 -5.83
N ARG A 65 -5.35 26.66 -5.28
CA ARG A 65 -6.64 27.27 -4.91
C ARG A 65 -6.52 28.53 -4.02
N PRO A 66 -5.70 28.54 -2.95
CA PRO A 66 -5.52 29.77 -2.15
C PRO A 66 -4.81 30.89 -2.91
N LEU A 67 -3.95 30.58 -3.89
CA LEU A 67 -3.32 31.57 -4.76
C LEU A 67 -4.33 32.17 -5.75
N GLY A 68 -5.26 31.36 -6.27
CA GLY A 68 -6.37 31.83 -7.11
C GLY A 68 -7.27 32.81 -6.38
N GLU A 69 -7.71 32.48 -5.16
CA GLU A 69 -8.55 33.37 -4.33
C GLU A 69 -7.86 34.68 -3.93
N PHE A 70 -6.53 34.68 -3.86
CA PHE A 70 -5.75 35.88 -3.55
C PHE A 70 -5.60 36.82 -4.76
N MET A 71 -5.69 36.28 -5.98
CA MET A 71 -5.46 36.98 -7.24
C MET A 71 -6.78 37.44 -7.90
N GLU A 72 -7.92 36.87 -7.48
CA GLU A 72 -9.27 37.33 -7.80
C GLU A 72 -9.75 38.52 -6.93
N ARG A 73 -8.92 38.97 -5.98
CA ARG A 73 -9.10 40.22 -5.23
C ARG A 73 -8.14 41.30 -5.72
#